data_AF-A0A0J1DQ71-F1
#
_entry.id   AF-A0A0J1DQ71-F1
#
_cell.length_a   1.000
_cell.length_b   1.000
_cell.length_c   1.000
_cell.angle_alpha   90.00
_cell.angle_beta   90.00
_cell.angle_gamma   90.00
#
_symmetry.space_group_name_H-M   'P 1'
#
loop_
_entity.id
_entity.type
_entity.pdbx_description
1 polymer ?
#
loop_
_entity_poly.entity_id
_entity_poly.type
_entity_poly.pdbx_seq_one_letter_code
_entity_poly.pdbx_strand_id
1 'polypeptide(L)'
;MPLPTRTCAVKDVIYVVPQISNSELTLQNIPDATAGIAGIWRFALTFNGYEYWGSFERCAEVANAPLSASATLTELRTRLFFEQRRYRHMGEEPREEGRSYLIELLDAMKKRVSSGILL
;
A
#
# COMPACT_ATOMS: atom_id res chain seq x y z
N MET A 1 4.62 31.81 -20.84
CA MET A 1 3.48 30.90 -21.10
C MET A 1 3.17 30.16 -19.82
N PRO A 2 1.98 30.28 -19.22
CA PRO A 2 1.64 29.51 -18.03
C PRO A 2 1.18 28.10 -18.44
N LEU A 3 1.71 27.08 -17.78
CA LEU A 3 1.26 25.70 -17.91
C LEU A 3 -0.15 25.54 -17.30
N PRO A 4 -1.04 24.73 -17.88
CA PRO A 4 -2.38 24.53 -17.34
C PRO A 4 -2.32 23.73 -16.03
N THR A 5 -2.85 24.32 -14.96
CA THR A 5 -3.19 23.65 -13.71
C THR A 5 -4.29 22.62 -13.98
N ARG A 6 -3.92 21.33 -14.03
CA ARG A 6 -4.89 20.25 -13.89
C ARG A 6 -5.12 19.98 -12.41
N THR A 7 -6.13 20.66 -11.88
CA THR A 7 -6.69 20.39 -10.56
C THR A 7 -7.41 19.04 -10.59
N CYS A 8 -6.74 17.96 -10.18
CA CYS A 8 -7.40 16.74 -9.73
C CYS A 8 -7.53 16.78 -8.20
N ALA A 9 -8.22 17.79 -7.67
CA ALA A 9 -8.64 17.78 -6.29
C ALA A 9 -9.91 16.92 -6.18
N VAL A 10 -9.73 15.62 -5.99
CA VAL A 10 -10.77 14.79 -5.38
C VAL A 10 -10.97 15.31 -3.96
N LYS A 11 -12.06 16.07 -3.78
CA LYS A 11 -12.51 16.59 -2.49
C LYS A 11 -12.61 15.44 -1.49
N ASP A 12 -11.95 15.60 -0.36
CA ASP A 12 -11.95 14.68 0.78
C ASP A 12 -13.39 14.40 1.27
N VAL A 13 -14.01 13.35 0.75
CA VAL A 13 -14.93 12.56 1.59
C VAL A 13 -14.01 11.77 2.50
N ILE A 14 -14.02 12.09 3.80
CA ILE A 14 -13.27 11.35 4.82
C ILE A 14 -13.91 9.95 4.92
N TYR A 15 -13.59 9.07 3.97
CA TYR A 15 -13.82 7.66 4.11
C TYR A 15 -12.84 7.17 5.17
N VAL A 16 -13.33 7.01 6.39
CA VAL A 16 -12.60 6.27 7.42
C VAL A 16 -12.47 4.85 6.92
N VAL A 17 -11.27 4.48 6.46
CA VAL A 17 -10.96 3.10 6.05
C VAL A 17 -10.73 2.29 7.32
N PRO A 18 -11.56 1.27 7.62
CA PRO A 18 -11.32 0.42 8.79
C PRO A 18 -9.94 -0.21 8.71
N GLN A 19 -9.22 -0.21 9.83
CA GLN A 19 -7.95 -0.92 9.91
C GLN A 19 -8.21 -2.42 9.94
N ILE A 20 -7.35 -3.18 9.26
CA ILE A 20 -7.35 -4.64 9.27
C ILE A 20 -6.02 -5.07 9.86
N SER A 21 -6.06 -5.77 11.00
CA SER A 21 -4.86 -6.34 11.60
C SER A 21 -4.29 -7.48 10.74
N ASN A 22 -3.00 -7.79 10.87
CA ASN A 22 -2.41 -8.91 10.13
C ASN A 22 -3.09 -10.25 10.45
N SER A 23 -3.53 -10.44 11.70
CA SER A 23 -4.24 -11.65 12.14
C SER A 23 -5.64 -11.80 11.56
N GLU A 24 -6.29 -10.69 11.20
CA GLU A 24 -7.63 -10.69 10.61
C GLU A 24 -7.59 -10.62 9.09
N LEU A 25 -6.40 -10.42 8.49
CA LEU A 25 -6.24 -10.30 7.06
C LEU A 25 -6.47 -11.66 6.38
N THR A 26 -7.51 -11.73 5.56
CA THR A 26 -7.83 -12.90 4.73
C THR A 26 -7.52 -12.64 3.27
N LEU A 27 -7.46 -13.71 2.46
CA LEU A 27 -7.29 -13.60 1.01
C LEU A 27 -8.38 -12.75 0.34
N GLN A 28 -9.59 -12.72 0.89
CA GLN A 28 -10.71 -11.93 0.33
C GLN A 28 -10.52 -10.42 0.54
N ASN A 29 -9.69 -10.01 1.50
CA ASN A 29 -9.40 -8.61 1.73
C ASN A 29 -8.33 -8.07 0.77
N ILE A 30 -7.48 -8.93 0.22
CA ILE A 30 -6.36 -8.53 -0.64
C ILE A 30 -6.87 -8.37 -2.08
N PRO A 31 -6.76 -7.17 -2.67
CA PRO A 31 -7.18 -6.95 -4.06
C PRO A 31 -6.51 -7.92 -5.05
N ASP A 32 -7.23 -8.29 -6.10
CA ASP A 32 -6.67 -9.02 -7.23
C ASP A 32 -5.94 -8.08 -8.22
N ALA A 33 -5.26 -8.67 -9.20
CA ALA A 33 -4.50 -7.93 -10.21
C ALA A 33 -5.40 -7.12 -11.17
N THR A 34 -6.72 -7.38 -11.19
CA THR A 34 -7.71 -6.63 -11.97
C THR A 34 -8.26 -5.43 -11.20
N ALA A 35 -7.97 -5.33 -9.90
CA ALA A 35 -8.38 -4.18 -9.10
C ALA A 35 -7.83 -2.88 -9.71
N GLY A 36 -8.72 -1.90 -9.82
CA GLY A 36 -8.33 -0.53 -10.15
C GLY A 36 -7.47 0.07 -9.04
N ILE A 37 -6.67 1.08 -9.40
CA ILE A 37 -5.70 1.67 -8.48
C ILE A 37 -6.33 2.20 -7.19
N ALA A 38 -7.53 2.77 -7.27
CA ALA A 38 -8.29 3.23 -6.12
C ALA A 38 -8.61 2.10 -5.11
N GLY A 39 -8.82 0.87 -5.58
CA GLY A 39 -9.02 -0.30 -4.73
C GLY A 39 -7.75 -0.70 -3.99
N ILE A 40 -6.60 -0.66 -4.68
CA ILE A 40 -5.29 -0.92 -4.09
C ILE A 40 -4.96 0.12 -3.02
N TRP A 41 -5.20 1.41 -3.28
CA TRP A 41 -4.99 2.48 -2.31
C TRP A 41 -5.92 2.41 -1.11
N ARG A 42 -7.19 2.05 -1.32
CA ARG A 42 -8.11 1.80 -0.21
C ARG A 42 -7.59 0.66 0.68
N PHE A 43 -7.13 -0.43 0.08
CA PHE A 43 -6.54 -1.55 0.82
C PHE A 43 -5.25 -1.15 1.55
N ALA A 44 -4.35 -0.41 0.90
CA ALA A 44 -3.11 0.07 1.50
C ALA A 44 -3.35 0.87 2.79
N LEU A 45 -4.44 1.66 2.81
CA LEU A 45 -4.84 2.48 3.96
C LEU A 45 -5.52 1.69 5.09
N THR A 46 -5.76 0.38 4.94
CA THR A 46 -6.19 -0.50 6.04
C THR A 46 -5.06 -0.84 7.02
N PHE A 47 -3.83 -0.40 6.73
CA PHE A 47 -2.66 -0.55 7.57
C PHE A 47 -1.99 0.81 7.77
N ASN A 48 -1.93 1.29 9.00
CA ASN A 48 -1.18 2.50 9.33
C ASN A 48 0.27 2.13 9.69
N GLY A 49 1.17 2.20 8.70
CA GLY A 49 2.59 1.92 8.92
C GLY A 49 3.28 2.87 9.90
N TYR A 50 2.82 4.12 9.98
CA TYR A 50 3.39 5.08 10.93
C TYR A 50 3.05 4.72 12.38
N GLU A 51 1.80 4.32 12.64
CA GLU A 51 1.40 3.84 13.97
C GLU A 51 2.08 2.52 14.32
N TYR A 52 2.14 1.57 13.38
CA TYR A 52 2.78 0.27 13.61
C TYR A 52 4.26 0.40 13.99
N TRP A 53 5.01 1.23 13.28
CA TRP A 53 6.45 1.43 13.52
C TRP A 53 6.76 2.56 14.52
N GLY A 54 5.73 3.26 15.03
CA GLY A 54 5.84 4.38 15.96
C GLY A 54 6.51 5.65 15.42
N SER A 55 6.92 5.67 14.14
CA SER A 55 7.57 6.82 13.52
C SER A 55 7.51 6.77 11.99
N PHE A 56 7.62 7.95 11.37
CA PHE A 56 7.79 8.06 9.92
C PHE A 56 9.12 7.44 9.47
N GLU A 57 10.19 7.72 10.21
CA GLU A 57 11.56 7.32 9.89
C GLU A 57 11.69 5.81 9.83
N ARG A 58 11.17 5.09 10.85
CA ARG A 58 11.23 3.63 10.87
C ARG A 58 10.35 3.01 9.78
N CYS A 59 9.16 3.57 9.55
CA CYS A 59 8.29 3.14 8.45
C CYS A 59 8.98 3.32 7.09
N ALA A 60 9.66 4.45 6.88
CA ALA A 60 10.39 4.73 5.67
C ALA A 60 11.60 3.80 5.49
N GLU A 61 12.35 3.52 6.56
CA GLU A 61 13.47 2.57 6.53
C GLU A 61 13.01 1.19 6.02
N VAL A 62 11.95 0.64 6.63
CA VAL A 62 11.38 -0.66 6.25
C VAL A 62 10.84 -0.63 4.82
N ALA A 63 10.09 0.41 4.45
CA ALA A 63 9.50 0.54 3.12
C ALA A 63 10.55 0.68 2.00
N ASN A 64 11.71 1.27 2.27
CA ASN A 64 12.74 1.51 1.27
C ASN A 64 13.84 0.45 1.24
N ALA A 65 13.90 -0.46 2.21
CA ALA A 65 14.86 -1.58 2.22
C ALA A 65 14.69 -2.46 0.95
N PRO A 66 15.71 -3.19 0.49
CA PRO A 66 15.56 -4.15 -0.60
C PRO A 66 14.47 -5.19 -0.29
N LEU A 67 13.60 -5.48 -1.25
CA LEU A 67 12.55 -6.48 -1.06
C LEU A 67 13.16 -7.88 -1.03
N SER A 68 13.05 -8.56 0.11
CA SER A 68 13.47 -9.96 0.25
C SER A 68 12.35 -10.92 -0.13
N ALA A 69 12.69 -12.08 -0.70
CA ALA A 69 11.75 -13.20 -0.85
C ALA A 69 11.19 -13.68 0.50
N SER A 70 11.95 -13.44 1.59
CA SER A 70 11.55 -13.75 2.96
C SER A 70 10.75 -12.63 3.65
N ALA A 71 10.44 -11.51 2.99
CA ALA A 71 9.71 -10.38 3.57
C ALA A 71 8.38 -10.78 4.25
N THR A 72 8.23 -10.36 5.49
CA THR A 72 7.06 -10.58 6.35
C THR A 72 5.80 -9.92 5.79
N LEU A 73 4.62 -10.35 6.26
CA LEU A 73 3.37 -9.71 5.87
C LEU A 73 3.35 -8.23 6.30
N THR A 74 3.93 -7.92 7.46
CA THR A 74 4.10 -6.57 7.98
C THR A 74 4.94 -5.69 7.05
N GLU A 75 6.10 -6.16 6.60
CA GLU A 75 6.98 -5.41 5.71
C GLU A 75 6.30 -5.13 4.36
N LEU A 76 5.59 -6.12 3.81
CA LEU A 76 4.83 -5.95 2.57
C LEU A 76 3.72 -4.89 2.72
N ARG A 77 2.93 -4.95 3.80
CA ARG A 77 1.87 -3.96 4.08
C ARG A 77 2.43 -2.56 4.34
N THR A 78 3.55 -2.48 5.06
CA THR A 78 4.30 -1.23 5.28
C THR A 78 4.70 -0.58 3.97
N ARG A 79 5.23 -1.38 3.06
CA ARG A 79 5.68 -0.89 1.75
C ARG A 79 4.53 -0.39 0.90
N LEU A 80 3.44 -1.15 0.83
CA LEU A 80 2.25 -0.75 0.08
C LEU A 80 1.63 0.54 0.64
N PHE A 81 1.53 0.65 1.97
CA PHE A 81 1.11 1.88 2.64
C PHE A 81 2.01 3.05 2.25
N PHE A 82 3.34 2.88 2.31
CA PHE A 82 4.29 3.94 2.02
C PHE A 82 4.26 4.39 0.55
N GLU A 83 4.09 3.48 -0.40
CA GLU A 83 3.86 3.84 -1.81
C GLU A 83 2.58 4.66 -1.97
N GLN A 84 1.49 4.30 -1.29
CA GLN A 84 0.27 5.09 -1.30
C GLN A 84 0.53 6.53 -0.82
N ARG A 85 1.32 6.69 0.27
CA ARG A 85 1.70 8.02 0.78
C ARG A 85 2.56 8.77 -0.23
N ARG A 86 3.51 8.09 -0.87
CA ARG A 86 4.42 8.66 -1.90
C ARG A 86 3.63 9.20 -3.10
N TYR A 87 2.79 8.37 -3.72
CA TYR A 87 1.99 8.78 -4.88
C TYR A 87 1.00 9.89 -4.54
N ARG A 88 0.37 9.83 -3.37
CA ARG A 88 -0.49 10.92 -2.88
C ARG A 88 0.29 12.23 -2.72
N HIS A 89 1.52 12.18 -2.21
CA HIS A 89 2.36 13.37 -2.06
C HIS A 89 2.81 13.95 -3.41
N MET A 90 3.14 13.09 -4.37
CA MET A 90 3.49 13.51 -5.74
C MET A 90 2.29 14.04 -6.53
N GLY A 91 1.06 13.67 -6.15
CA GLY A 91 -0.14 14.01 -6.90
C GLY A 91 -0.26 13.22 -8.22
N GLU A 92 0.36 12.04 -8.28
CA GLU A 92 0.43 11.19 -9.47
C GLU A 92 -0.18 9.81 -9.21
N GLU A 93 -0.63 9.16 -10.28
CA GLU A 93 -0.95 7.73 -10.26
C GLU A 93 0.25 6.92 -10.77
N PRO A 94 0.44 5.68 -10.28
CA PRO A 94 1.46 4.78 -10.79
C PRO A 94 1.24 4.51 -12.28
N ARG A 95 2.31 4.68 -13.05
CA ARG A 95 2.42 4.20 -14.43
C ARG A 95 2.56 2.67 -14.43
N GLU A 96 2.76 2.08 -15.61
CA GLU A 96 2.82 0.63 -15.80
C GLU A 96 3.79 -0.07 -14.83
N GLU A 97 5.01 0.44 -14.69
CA GLU A 97 6.02 -0.15 -13.81
C GLU A 97 5.62 -0.04 -12.33
N GLY A 98 5.10 1.12 -11.94
CA GLY A 98 4.57 1.32 -10.58
C GLY A 98 3.40 0.39 -10.31
N ARG A 99 2.49 0.21 -11.27
CA ARG A 99 1.33 -0.69 -11.13
C ARG A 99 1.76 -2.15 -11.00
N SER A 100 2.70 -2.59 -11.84
CA SER A 100 3.28 -3.94 -11.76
C SER A 100 3.89 -4.19 -10.39
N TYR A 101 4.62 -3.20 -9.86
CA TYR A 101 5.21 -3.30 -8.53
C TYR A 101 4.16 -3.46 -7.42
N LEU A 102 3.06 -2.71 -7.46
CA LEU A 102 1.98 -2.86 -6.49
C LEU A 102 1.34 -4.24 -6.57
N ILE A 103 1.18 -4.80 -7.76
CA ILE A 103 0.64 -6.15 -7.96
C ILE A 103 1.59 -7.20 -7.38
N GLU A 104 2.89 -7.06 -7.57
CA GLU A 104 3.90 -7.95 -6.97
C GLU A 104 3.79 -7.96 -5.44
N LEU A 105 3.58 -6.81 -4.81
CA LEU A 105 3.35 -6.72 -3.37
C LEU A 105 2.06 -7.46 -2.96
N LEU A 106 0.97 -7.28 -3.69
CA LEU A 106 -0.30 -7.97 -3.39
C LEU A 106 -0.18 -9.50 -3.53
N ASP A 107 0.52 -9.97 -4.55
CA ASP A 107 0.74 -11.40 -4.77
C ASP A 107 1.68 -12.00 -3.72
N ALA A 108 2.70 -11.26 -3.28
CA ALA A 108 3.52 -11.64 -2.14
C ALA A 108 2.68 -11.73 -0.85
N MET A 109 1.79 -10.77 -0.60
CA MET A 109 0.89 -10.81 0.57
C MET A 109 -0.04 -12.03 0.53
N LYS A 110 -0.61 -12.36 -0.64
CA LYS A 110 -1.44 -13.57 -0.80
C LYS A 110 -0.69 -14.83 -0.45
N LYS A 111 0.57 -14.96 -0.89
CA LYS A 111 1.44 -16.10 -0.54
C LYS A 111 1.70 -16.20 0.96
N ARG A 112 1.83 -15.07 1.66
CA ARG A 112 2.03 -15.03 3.12
C ARG A 112 0.77 -15.43 3.89
N VAL A 113 -0.37 -14.89 3.49
CA VAL A 113 -1.67 -15.25 4.09
C VAL A 113 -1.99 -16.72 3.83
N SER A 114 -1.73 -17.25 2.63
CA SER A 114 -2.02 -18.66 2.32
C SER A 114 -1.09 -19.65 3.00
N SER A 115 0.15 -19.25 3.33
CA SER A 115 1.11 -20.10 4.06
C SER A 115 0.96 -20.03 5.58
N GLY A 116 0.09 -19.16 6.11
CA GLY A 116 -0.08 -18.96 7.56
C GLY A 116 1.11 -18.25 8.24
N ILE A 117 2.05 -17.71 7.45
CA ILE A 117 3.21 -16.97 7.97
C ILE A 117 2.80 -15.51 8.17
N LEU A 118 2.31 -15.20 9.37
CA LEU A 118 1.81 -13.86 9.75
C LEU A 118 2.82 -12.99 10.51
N LEU A 119 4.02 -13.52 10.79
CA LEU A 119 5.10 -12.83 11.48
C LEU A 119 5.80 -11.85 10.53
#